data_AF-A0A3C1SD04-F1
#
_entry.id   AF-A0A3C1SD04-F1
#
_cell.length_a   1.000
_cell.length_b   1.000
_cell.length_c   1.000
_cell.angle_alpha   90.00
_cell.angle_beta   90.00
_cell.angle_gamma   90.00
#
_symmetry.space_group_name_H-M   'P 1'
#
loop_
_entity.id
_entity.type
_entity.pdbx_description
1 polymer ?
#
loop_
_entity_poly.entity_id
_entity_poly.type
_entity_poly.pdbx_seq_one_letter_code
_entity_poly.pdbx_strand_id
1 'polypeptide(L)'
;MKKRMLILIFVLMTMIASYPAHSCPGCIAVETDLKLSICAEYKGVPYSFGMNYAPDSGGFYWKADIASFRQIESAAENCIHVEDDFALKICCAAYQGVNYTFTLNYSPRADGHYWKADTSTFSRTLNRPSTPQIGANFIRFYWSEPPADGLNKTEPYYQPDEIFRRFADLGIQTFRQFVKADLLWNVVEPKDNQWNWEAADSVLPNPNYEPIVTLMAMQYSSATPPWAVKTDKFQKHVGTEARDYITTVVRRYAPYIKYWELGNEMDHWRVLDESTIPASADKLPASLPSDGFSPQEQGVFLAEVAAIIRQNDPDAVIVLPGMGGLDDYLTETWLPGVIEGGGKDWFDIVNYHYYPGWEQYTILRPKFQAALERLGIANKPIWMTETGTTSDPTLTLRTNYPNSPQEQAADVFRRIIQAYGFGDSMAIWHCYLSSEGFESTWREYGLISAQGEIKPSYYAFRLLTQEMLPFKQIERLSSDARGINAYRITTAAGQVRYVVWGKGSYTIPTGITQRVSVVPNADGAYTWQSARSGEVLALTTTPVVLK
;
A
#
# COMPACT_ATOMS: atom_id res chain seq x y z
N MET A 1 15.00 23.71 -25.59
CA MET A 1 14.60 22.49 -26.34
C MET A 1 14.91 21.18 -25.62
N LYS A 2 15.97 21.05 -24.80
CA LYS A 2 16.22 19.85 -23.96
C LYS A 2 15.21 19.59 -22.82
N LYS A 3 14.36 20.57 -22.46
CA LYS A 3 13.32 20.46 -21.41
C LYS A 3 11.91 20.09 -21.93
N ARG A 4 11.70 20.00 -23.26
CA ARG A 4 10.38 19.70 -23.86
C ARG A 4 10.22 18.26 -24.36
N MET A 5 11.28 17.44 -24.32
CA MET A 5 11.25 16.05 -24.79
C MET A 5 10.84 15.04 -23.69
N LEU A 6 10.90 15.43 -22.41
CA LEU A 6 10.48 14.59 -21.28
C LEU A 6 8.95 14.54 -21.07
N ILE A 7 8.19 15.46 -21.68
CA ILE A 7 6.75 15.63 -21.40
C ILE A 7 5.86 14.84 -22.38
N LEU A 8 6.40 14.35 -23.51
CA LEU A 8 5.60 13.65 -24.53
C LEU A 8 5.51 12.12 -24.34
N ILE A 9 6.27 11.56 -23.39
CA ILE A 9 6.29 10.10 -23.10
C ILE A 9 5.12 9.69 -22.17
N PHE A 10 4.35 10.66 -21.65
CA PHE A 10 3.34 10.43 -20.61
C PHE A 10 1.89 10.19 -21.09
N VAL A 11 1.60 10.08 -22.40
CA VAL A 11 0.20 10.11 -22.92
C VAL A 11 -0.22 8.91 -23.78
N LEU A 12 0.56 7.83 -23.90
CA LEU A 12 0.10 6.63 -24.63
C LEU A 12 0.40 5.34 -23.87
N MET A 13 -0.51 4.94 -22.97
CA MET A 13 -0.56 3.58 -22.42
C MET A 13 -2.02 3.18 -22.19
N THR A 14 -2.57 2.32 -23.05
CA THR A 14 -3.72 1.46 -22.76
C THR A 14 -3.55 0.11 -23.46
N MET A 15 -3.89 -0.98 -22.74
CA MET A 15 -4.17 -2.37 -23.17
C MET A 15 -3.02 -3.41 -23.27
N ILE A 16 -2.86 -4.16 -22.16
CA ILE A 16 -2.75 -5.63 -21.92
C ILE A 16 -1.99 -6.55 -22.92
N ALA A 17 -1.01 -7.32 -22.38
CA ALA A 17 -0.95 -8.80 -22.47
C ALA A 17 0.10 -9.38 -21.49
N SER A 18 -0.34 -10.24 -20.57
CA SER A 18 0.48 -11.00 -19.64
C SER A 18 1.12 -12.22 -20.32
N TYR A 19 2.46 -12.20 -20.45
CA TYR A 19 3.24 -13.37 -20.86
C TYR A 19 3.78 -14.14 -19.64
N PRO A 20 3.97 -15.47 -19.73
CA PRO A 20 4.52 -16.26 -18.63
C PRO A 20 5.95 -15.81 -18.33
N ALA A 21 6.22 -15.63 -17.04
CA ALA A 21 7.51 -15.18 -16.50
C ALA A 21 8.63 -16.18 -16.86
N HIS A 22 9.38 -15.86 -17.90
CA HIS A 22 10.77 -16.29 -17.98
C HIS A 22 11.53 -15.55 -16.87
N SER A 23 12.32 -16.28 -16.07
CA SER A 23 13.15 -15.70 -15.02
C SER A 23 14.08 -14.66 -15.64
N CYS A 24 13.83 -13.38 -15.36
CA CYS A 24 14.62 -12.28 -15.90
C CYS A 24 15.97 -12.24 -15.19
N PRO A 25 17.09 -12.38 -15.89
CA PRO A 25 18.35 -12.54 -15.23
C PRO A 25 19.14 -11.21 -15.36
N GLY A 26 19.29 -10.48 -14.26
CA GLY A 26 20.01 -9.19 -14.14
C GLY A 26 19.50 -8.00 -14.98
N CYS A 27 19.51 -6.79 -14.43
CA CYS A 27 19.11 -5.59 -15.17
C CYS A 27 20.25 -5.01 -16.02
N ILE A 28 19.96 -4.69 -17.28
CA ILE A 28 20.89 -3.96 -18.16
C ILE A 28 20.99 -2.52 -17.65
N ALA A 29 22.19 -2.07 -17.30
CA ALA A 29 22.41 -0.66 -16.97
C ALA A 29 22.23 0.19 -18.24
N VAL A 30 21.38 1.21 -18.17
CA VAL A 30 21.18 2.20 -19.22
C VAL A 30 22.00 3.44 -18.85
N GLU A 31 22.95 3.79 -19.70
CA GLU A 31 23.82 4.95 -19.48
C GLU A 31 23.03 6.27 -19.61
N THR A 32 23.61 7.39 -19.17
CA THR A 32 22.92 8.69 -19.17
C THR A 32 22.61 9.21 -20.59
N ASP A 33 23.37 8.75 -21.58
CA ASP A 33 23.15 8.97 -23.01
C ASP A 33 22.22 7.92 -23.67
N LEU A 34 21.60 7.06 -22.85
CA LEU A 34 20.74 5.94 -23.23
C LEU A 34 21.45 4.81 -23.97
N LYS A 35 22.79 4.73 -23.90
CA LYS A 35 23.51 3.58 -24.44
C LYS A 35 23.15 2.30 -23.66
N LEU A 36 23.05 1.20 -24.41
CA LEU A 36 22.77 -0.14 -23.88
C LEU A 36 23.96 -1.05 -24.11
N SER A 37 24.31 -1.86 -23.10
CA SER A 37 25.24 -2.99 -23.25
C SER A 37 24.44 -4.28 -23.25
N ILE A 38 24.39 -4.96 -24.38
CA ILE A 38 23.56 -6.15 -24.59
C ILE A 38 24.41 -7.41 -24.44
N CYS A 39 23.84 -8.41 -23.74
CA CYS A 39 24.15 -9.81 -23.98
C CYS A 39 22.94 -10.49 -24.63
N ALA A 40 23.16 -11.19 -25.73
CA ALA A 40 22.12 -11.88 -26.49
C ALA A 40 22.59 -13.29 -26.88
N GLU A 41 21.73 -14.28 -26.73
CA GLU A 41 21.96 -15.64 -27.19
C GLU A 41 21.10 -15.94 -28.42
N TYR A 42 21.75 -16.28 -29.52
CA TYR A 42 21.09 -16.67 -30.77
C TYR A 42 21.55 -18.07 -31.16
N LYS A 43 20.60 -18.99 -31.32
CA LYS A 43 20.87 -20.40 -31.70
C LYS A 43 21.92 -21.09 -30.82
N GLY A 44 21.87 -20.87 -29.52
CA GLY A 44 22.81 -21.46 -28.55
C GLY A 44 24.17 -20.78 -28.50
N VAL A 45 24.37 -19.68 -29.22
CA VAL A 45 25.64 -18.94 -29.25
C VAL A 45 25.44 -17.56 -28.61
N PRO A 46 26.19 -17.24 -27.53
CA PRO A 46 26.07 -15.96 -26.85
C PRO A 46 26.99 -14.90 -27.46
N TYR A 47 26.46 -13.68 -27.55
CA TYR A 47 27.12 -12.50 -28.09
C TYR A 47 26.95 -11.32 -27.13
N SER A 48 27.95 -10.44 -27.11
CA SER A 48 27.87 -9.14 -26.45
C SER A 48 28.18 -8.01 -27.42
N PHE A 49 27.42 -6.91 -27.31
CA PHE A 49 27.62 -5.70 -28.11
C PHE A 49 26.95 -4.49 -27.44
N GLY A 50 27.51 -3.32 -27.67
CA GLY A 50 26.90 -2.04 -27.31
C GLY A 50 25.89 -1.59 -28.37
N MET A 51 24.90 -0.81 -27.95
CA MET A 51 23.98 -0.12 -28.84
C MET A 51 23.87 1.35 -28.44
N ASN A 52 24.03 2.23 -29.41
CA ASN A 52 23.95 3.68 -29.23
C ASN A 52 22.56 4.18 -29.57
N TYR A 53 21.97 5.00 -28.69
CA TYR A 53 20.67 5.61 -28.95
C TYR A 53 20.74 6.58 -30.14
N ALA A 54 19.87 6.37 -31.12
CA ALA A 54 19.86 7.07 -32.41
C ALA A 54 18.40 7.35 -32.85
N PRO A 55 17.66 8.22 -32.13
CA PRO A 55 16.26 8.49 -32.43
C PRO A 55 16.07 9.22 -33.76
N ASP A 56 14.89 9.06 -34.36
CA ASP A 56 14.46 9.85 -35.52
C ASP A 56 12.96 10.17 -35.48
N SER A 57 12.42 10.74 -36.57
CA SER A 57 11.00 11.09 -36.67
C SER A 57 10.05 9.88 -36.60
N GLY A 58 10.55 8.67 -36.83
CA GLY A 58 9.79 7.42 -36.80
C GLY A 58 9.79 6.72 -35.44
N GLY A 59 10.53 7.22 -34.44
CA GLY A 59 10.50 6.70 -33.06
C GLY A 59 11.87 6.57 -32.39
N PHE A 60 11.92 5.72 -31.37
CA PHE A 60 13.11 5.46 -30.57
C PHE A 60 13.91 4.30 -31.18
N TYR A 61 15.15 4.55 -31.60
CA TYR A 61 16.01 3.52 -32.18
C TYR A 61 17.35 3.43 -31.46
N TRP A 62 17.92 2.24 -31.50
CA TRP A 62 19.28 1.94 -31.06
C TRP A 62 20.06 1.32 -32.20
N LYS A 63 21.21 1.89 -32.53
CA LYS A 63 22.15 1.38 -33.54
C LYS A 63 23.18 0.49 -32.86
N ALA A 64 23.35 -0.75 -33.34
CA ALA A 64 24.42 -1.61 -32.83
C ALA A 64 25.80 -1.03 -33.17
N ASP A 65 26.69 -1.02 -32.18
CA ASP A 65 28.11 -0.73 -32.37
C ASP A 65 28.82 -2.02 -32.78
N ILE A 66 28.97 -2.20 -34.09
CA ILE A 66 29.60 -3.40 -34.68
C ILE A 66 31.05 -3.56 -34.20
N ALA A 67 31.76 -2.48 -33.89
CA ALA A 67 33.13 -2.57 -33.38
C ALA A 67 33.19 -3.21 -31.99
N SER A 68 32.10 -3.11 -31.23
CA SER A 68 31.95 -3.74 -29.90
C SER A 68 31.46 -5.19 -29.94
N PHE A 69 31.04 -5.70 -31.10
CA PHE A 69 30.44 -7.02 -31.22
C PHE A 69 31.46 -8.15 -30.97
N ARG A 70 31.17 -9.02 -30.01
CA ARG A 70 32.02 -10.16 -29.63
C ARG A 70 31.15 -11.38 -29.34
N GLN A 71 31.56 -12.55 -29.82
CA GLN A 71 31.07 -13.81 -29.27
C GLN A 71 31.71 -14.01 -27.89
N ILE A 72 30.94 -14.46 -26.90
CA ILE A 72 31.44 -14.74 -25.56
C ILE A 72 31.46 -16.25 -25.30
N GLU A 73 32.30 -16.72 -24.37
CA GLU A 73 32.56 -18.15 -24.18
C GLU A 73 31.39 -18.91 -23.55
N SER A 74 30.58 -18.22 -22.73
CA SER A 74 29.36 -18.77 -22.14
C SER A 74 28.31 -17.69 -22.01
N ALA A 75 27.04 -18.08 -22.14
CA ALA A 75 25.95 -17.20 -21.77
C ALA A 75 26.05 -16.98 -20.27
N ALA A 76 26.21 -15.72 -19.85
CA ALA A 76 25.89 -15.38 -18.47
C ALA A 76 24.42 -15.79 -18.24
N GLU A 77 24.03 -16.08 -16.99
CA GLU A 77 22.63 -16.39 -16.65
C GLU A 77 21.65 -15.33 -17.23
N ASN A 78 22.17 -14.12 -17.53
CA ASN A 78 21.52 -12.86 -17.90
C ASN A 78 21.39 -12.55 -19.41
N CYS A 79 21.75 -13.45 -20.33
CA CYS A 79 21.68 -13.14 -21.77
C CYS A 79 20.26 -13.24 -22.33
N ILE A 80 19.87 -12.29 -23.19
CA ILE A 80 18.55 -12.25 -23.81
C ILE A 80 18.47 -13.36 -24.87
N HIS A 81 17.49 -14.24 -24.77
CA HIS A 81 17.23 -15.20 -25.85
C HIS A 81 16.64 -14.50 -27.07
N VAL A 82 17.28 -14.66 -28.22
CA VAL A 82 16.91 -14.00 -29.48
C VAL A 82 16.41 -15.05 -30.47
N GLU A 83 15.20 -14.82 -30.97
CA GLU A 83 14.57 -15.66 -32.01
C GLU A 83 14.98 -15.18 -33.41
N ASP A 84 14.50 -15.86 -34.45
CA ASP A 84 14.83 -15.53 -35.85
C ASP A 84 14.30 -14.16 -36.33
N ASP A 85 13.42 -13.50 -35.57
CA ASP A 85 12.97 -12.12 -35.81
C ASP A 85 13.96 -11.06 -35.31
N PHE A 86 15.03 -11.50 -34.63
CA PHE A 86 16.03 -10.67 -33.98
C PHE A 86 15.47 -9.66 -32.96
N ALA A 87 14.23 -9.85 -32.49
CA ALA A 87 13.67 -8.98 -31.48
C ALA A 87 14.39 -9.18 -30.13
N LEU A 88 14.75 -8.08 -29.46
CA LEU A 88 15.34 -8.13 -28.13
C LEU A 88 14.23 -7.82 -27.12
N LYS A 89 13.78 -8.85 -26.39
CA LYS A 89 12.82 -8.70 -25.28
C LYS A 89 13.59 -8.29 -24.02
N ILE A 90 13.69 -6.99 -23.80
CA ILE A 90 14.39 -6.41 -22.65
C ILE A 90 13.54 -6.63 -21.41
N CYS A 91 13.89 -7.64 -20.61
CA CYS A 91 13.13 -8.01 -19.41
C CYS A 91 13.48 -7.15 -18.19
N CYS A 92 14.65 -6.48 -18.17
CA CYS A 92 14.98 -5.42 -17.23
C CYS A 92 16.09 -4.50 -17.76
N ALA A 93 15.82 -3.20 -17.81
CA ALA A 93 16.77 -2.14 -18.10
C ALA A 93 16.69 -1.04 -17.02
N ALA A 94 17.77 -0.83 -16.27
CA ALA A 94 17.84 0.12 -15.18
C ALA A 94 18.31 1.49 -15.67
N TYR A 95 17.45 2.50 -15.60
CA TYR A 95 17.76 3.88 -15.94
C TYR A 95 17.34 4.81 -14.79
N GLN A 96 18.29 5.56 -14.25
CA GLN A 96 18.06 6.53 -13.17
C GLN A 96 17.28 5.95 -11.97
N GLY A 97 17.59 4.70 -11.58
CA GLY A 97 16.95 4.03 -10.45
C GLY A 97 15.57 3.43 -10.74
N VAL A 98 15.09 3.49 -11.99
CA VAL A 98 13.85 2.85 -12.43
C VAL A 98 14.18 1.72 -13.41
N ASN A 99 13.57 0.57 -13.18
CA ASN A 99 13.70 -0.59 -14.06
C ASN A 99 12.57 -0.58 -15.10
N TYR A 100 12.93 -0.81 -16.35
CA TYR A 100 12.02 -0.84 -17.48
C TYR A 100 12.08 -2.19 -18.19
N THR A 101 10.95 -2.57 -18.75
CA THR A 101 10.77 -3.70 -19.65
C THR A 101 10.24 -3.16 -20.96
N PHE A 102 10.74 -3.64 -22.09
CA PHE A 102 10.28 -3.26 -23.42
C PHE A 102 10.85 -4.20 -24.48
N THR A 103 10.26 -4.19 -25.66
CA THR A 103 10.75 -4.92 -26.83
C THR A 103 11.46 -3.97 -27.78
N LEU A 104 12.62 -4.38 -28.26
CA LEU A 104 13.34 -3.75 -29.36
C LEU A 104 13.15 -4.63 -30.61
N ASN A 105 12.43 -4.14 -31.61
CA ASN A 105 12.20 -4.84 -32.87
C ASN A 105 13.31 -4.53 -33.87
N TYR A 106 13.93 -5.56 -34.46
CA TYR A 106 14.98 -5.36 -35.45
C TYR A 106 14.46 -4.61 -36.69
N SER A 107 15.18 -3.57 -37.09
CA SER A 107 14.79 -2.62 -38.13
C SER A 107 16.03 -2.15 -38.89
N PRO A 108 16.65 -3.00 -39.73
CA PRO A 108 17.90 -2.67 -40.40
C PRO A 108 17.76 -1.46 -41.33
N ARG A 109 18.85 -0.72 -41.49
CA ARG A 109 18.93 0.46 -42.37
C ARG A 109 20.16 0.33 -43.27
N ALA A 110 20.21 1.16 -44.31
CA ALA A 110 21.32 1.17 -45.27
C ALA A 110 22.69 1.42 -44.60
N ASP A 111 22.72 2.15 -43.49
CA ASP A 111 23.93 2.54 -42.77
C ASP A 111 24.20 1.73 -41.49
N GLY A 112 23.44 0.65 -41.24
CA GLY A 112 23.73 -0.28 -40.16
C GLY A 112 22.54 -1.05 -39.61
N HIS A 113 22.79 -1.77 -38.50
CA HIS A 113 21.81 -2.57 -37.81
C HIS A 113 21.16 -1.76 -36.69
N TYR A 114 19.84 -1.58 -36.77
CA TYR A 114 19.07 -0.83 -35.80
C TYR A 114 17.97 -1.69 -35.21
N TRP A 115 17.58 -1.34 -33.99
CA TRP A 115 16.38 -1.83 -33.37
C TRP A 115 15.49 -0.66 -32.98
N LYS A 116 14.20 -0.77 -33.29
CA LYS A 116 13.16 0.18 -32.92
C LYS A 116 12.50 -0.28 -31.64
N ALA A 117 12.39 0.59 -30.66
CA ALA A 117 11.62 0.25 -29.48
C ALA A 117 10.12 0.22 -29.77
N ASP A 118 9.47 -0.86 -29.37
CA ASP A 118 8.02 -0.97 -29.36
C ASP A 118 7.48 -0.27 -28.12
N THR A 119 7.05 0.97 -28.29
CA THR A 119 6.54 1.81 -27.20
C THR A 119 5.31 1.22 -26.51
N SER A 120 4.56 0.35 -27.19
CA SER A 120 3.39 -0.31 -26.59
C SER A 120 3.78 -1.37 -25.55
N THR A 121 5.01 -1.86 -25.61
CA THR A 121 5.55 -2.86 -24.68
C THR A 121 6.33 -2.25 -23.52
N PHE A 122 6.47 -0.92 -23.46
CA PHE A 122 7.13 -0.30 -22.33
C PHE A 122 6.30 -0.48 -21.07
N SER A 123 6.89 -1.12 -20.07
CA SER A 123 6.35 -1.17 -18.73
C SER A 123 7.47 -1.00 -17.72
N ARG A 124 7.18 -0.41 -16.57
CA ARG A 124 8.12 -0.40 -15.45
C ARG A 124 8.14 -1.79 -14.80
N THR A 125 9.32 -2.26 -14.42
CA THR A 125 9.41 -3.42 -13.53
C THR A 125 9.01 -2.95 -12.14
N LEU A 126 7.91 -3.51 -11.63
CA LEU A 126 7.48 -3.31 -10.26
C LEU A 126 8.31 -4.24 -9.35
N ASN A 127 9.08 -3.66 -8.43
CA ASN A 127 9.86 -4.40 -7.44
C ASN A 127 9.07 -4.55 -6.13
N ARG A 128 7.77 -4.78 -6.25
CA ARG A 128 6.81 -4.86 -5.13
C ARG A 128 5.94 -6.11 -5.28
N PRO A 129 5.48 -6.73 -4.17
CA PRO A 129 4.59 -7.87 -4.23
C PRO A 129 3.28 -7.53 -4.97
N SER A 130 2.77 -8.44 -5.77
CA SER A 130 1.48 -8.28 -6.47
C SER A 130 0.27 -8.20 -5.51
N THR A 131 0.44 -8.76 -4.31
CA THR A 131 -0.55 -8.81 -3.22
C THR A 131 0.16 -8.41 -1.92
N PRO A 132 0.09 -7.12 -1.52
CA PRO A 132 0.73 -6.68 -0.28
C PRO A 132 0.05 -7.30 0.94
N GLN A 133 0.85 -7.63 1.96
CA GLN A 133 0.39 -8.19 3.24
C GLN A 133 0.54 -7.20 4.39
N ILE A 134 1.44 -6.22 4.26
CA ILE A 134 1.75 -5.27 5.34
C ILE A 134 1.96 -3.86 4.79
N GLY A 135 1.44 -2.87 5.51
CA GLY A 135 1.65 -1.48 5.18
C GLY A 135 1.76 -0.52 6.35
N ALA A 136 1.97 0.75 6.01
CA ALA A 136 1.92 1.87 6.95
C ALA A 136 0.89 2.91 6.50
N ASN A 137 0.18 3.47 7.48
CA ASN A 137 -0.82 4.51 7.29
C ASN A 137 -0.28 5.88 7.78
N PHE A 138 -0.87 6.95 7.25
CA PHE A 138 -0.65 8.33 7.69
C PHE A 138 0.80 8.77 7.55
N ILE A 139 1.27 8.76 6.31
CA ILE A 139 2.62 9.17 5.92
C ILE A 139 2.62 10.68 5.70
N ARG A 140 3.59 11.40 6.27
CA ARG A 140 3.69 12.86 6.11
C ARG A 140 4.89 13.19 5.23
N PHE A 141 4.63 13.55 3.98
CA PHE A 141 5.68 13.99 3.08
C PHE A 141 5.73 15.53 3.01
N TYR A 142 6.93 16.10 3.00
CA TYR A 142 7.12 17.56 2.83
C TYR A 142 8.38 17.85 2.01
N TRP A 143 8.33 18.87 1.13
CA TRP A 143 9.41 19.14 0.17
C TRP A 143 10.11 20.49 0.32
N SER A 144 9.44 21.57 0.74
CA SER A 144 10.10 22.88 0.85
C SER A 144 9.25 24.04 1.40
N GLU A 145 7.91 23.95 1.38
CA GLU A 145 7.05 25.03 1.90
C GLU A 145 6.61 24.75 3.35
N PRO A 146 6.78 25.69 4.29
CA PRO A 146 6.18 25.58 5.62
C PRO A 146 4.68 25.81 5.49
N PRO A 147 3.81 24.89 5.92
CA PRO A 147 2.43 25.26 6.22
C PRO A 147 2.40 26.05 7.54
N ALA A 148 1.25 26.65 7.82
CA ALA A 148 1.01 27.49 9.00
C ALA A 148 1.09 26.76 10.36
N ASP A 149 1.61 25.53 10.42
CA ASP A 149 1.62 24.65 11.59
C ASP A 149 2.93 24.66 12.41
N GLY A 150 3.96 25.40 11.97
CA GLY A 150 5.16 25.67 12.78
C GLY A 150 6.20 24.54 12.87
N LEU A 151 6.02 23.44 12.14
CA LEU A 151 6.97 22.32 12.11
C LEU A 151 8.23 22.68 11.29
N ASN A 152 9.43 22.26 11.74
CA ASN A 152 10.66 22.36 10.95
C ASN A 152 10.75 21.21 9.95
N LYS A 153 10.23 21.40 8.73
CA LYS A 153 9.98 20.33 7.76
C LYS A 153 11.16 20.03 6.82
N THR A 154 12.31 20.66 7.02
CA THR A 154 13.57 20.28 6.35
C THR A 154 14.21 19.05 6.99
N GLU A 155 13.68 18.61 8.14
CA GLU A 155 14.18 17.41 8.80
C GLU A 155 14.07 16.19 7.89
N PRO A 156 15.11 15.32 7.85
CA PRO A 156 15.17 14.20 6.91
C PRO A 156 13.95 13.27 6.97
N TYR A 157 13.37 13.03 8.15
CA TYR A 157 12.28 12.07 8.34
C TYR A 157 10.93 12.49 7.74
N TYR A 158 10.85 13.71 7.19
CA TYR A 158 9.73 14.20 6.39
C TYR A 158 9.96 14.08 4.86
N GLN A 159 11.19 13.78 4.44
CA GLN A 159 11.58 13.73 3.03
C GLN A 159 11.30 12.35 2.44
N PRO A 160 10.81 12.27 1.18
CA PRO A 160 10.46 10.99 0.56
C PRO A 160 11.57 9.95 0.58
N ASP A 161 12.81 10.33 0.26
CA ASP A 161 13.94 9.41 0.17
C ASP A 161 14.22 8.70 1.50
N GLU A 162 14.22 9.45 2.61
CA GLU A 162 14.43 8.89 3.94
C GLU A 162 13.23 8.05 4.39
N ILE A 163 12.00 8.48 4.09
CA ILE A 163 10.79 7.71 4.37
C ILE A 163 10.84 6.35 3.66
N PHE A 164 11.13 6.34 2.36
CA PHE A 164 11.22 5.12 1.57
C PHE A 164 12.43 4.26 1.94
N ARG A 165 13.53 4.85 2.43
CA ARG A 165 14.65 4.11 3.02
C ARG A 165 14.22 3.37 4.30
N ARG A 166 13.42 4.02 5.17
CA ARG A 166 12.86 3.39 6.37
C ARG A 166 11.81 2.33 6.03
N PHE A 167 11.03 2.54 4.97
CA PHE A 167 10.10 1.51 4.48
C PHE A 167 10.83 0.22 4.10
N ALA A 168 11.99 0.34 3.46
CA ALA A 168 12.82 -0.81 3.10
C ALA A 168 13.31 -1.55 4.34
N ASP A 169 13.80 -0.82 5.36
CA ASP A 169 14.24 -1.40 6.63
C ASP A 169 13.09 -2.07 7.40
N LEU A 170 11.88 -1.51 7.33
CA LEU A 170 10.68 -2.06 7.96
C LEU A 170 10.04 -3.22 7.16
N GLY A 171 10.43 -3.44 5.91
CA GLY A 171 9.76 -4.40 5.02
C GLY A 171 8.33 -4.01 4.66
N ILE A 172 8.02 -2.71 4.63
CA ILE A 172 6.71 -2.19 4.20
C ILE A 172 6.50 -2.51 2.72
N GLN A 173 5.30 -2.97 2.35
CA GLN A 173 4.97 -3.34 0.97
C GLN A 173 4.00 -2.35 0.32
N THR A 174 3.16 -1.71 1.14
CA THR A 174 2.15 -0.74 0.71
C THR A 174 2.01 0.40 1.71
N PHE A 175 1.49 1.53 1.25
CA PHE A 175 1.22 2.69 2.10
C PHE A 175 -0.08 3.38 1.71
N ARG A 176 -0.69 4.03 2.70
CA ARG A 176 -2.01 4.64 2.63
C ARG A 176 -1.99 5.99 3.35
N GLN A 177 -2.86 6.91 2.94
CA GLN A 177 -2.98 8.28 3.47
C GLN A 177 -1.63 8.99 3.58
N PHE A 178 -1.21 9.64 2.50
CA PHE A 178 0.11 10.24 2.37
C PHE A 178 0.00 11.76 2.29
N VAL A 179 -0.22 12.39 3.45
CA VAL A 179 -0.43 13.83 3.64
C VAL A 179 0.54 14.65 2.78
N LYS A 180 -0.02 15.63 2.05
CA LYS A 180 0.61 16.49 1.02
C LYS A 180 0.95 15.86 -0.33
N ALA A 181 1.18 14.54 -0.41
CA ALA A 181 1.26 13.83 -1.68
C ALA A 181 -0.07 13.17 -2.09
N ASP A 182 -1.05 13.16 -1.19
CA ASP A 182 -2.37 12.58 -1.43
C ASP A 182 -3.14 13.36 -2.49
N LEU A 183 -4.14 12.72 -3.07
CA LEU A 183 -4.96 13.28 -4.14
C LEU A 183 -6.10 14.14 -3.61
N LEU A 184 -5.90 14.84 -2.49
CA LEU A 184 -6.90 15.77 -1.95
C LEU A 184 -7.28 16.79 -3.03
N TRP A 185 -8.57 16.89 -3.38
CA TRP A 185 -9.01 17.69 -4.53
C TRP A 185 -8.52 19.14 -4.44
N ASN A 186 -8.70 19.79 -3.29
CA ASN A 186 -8.22 21.16 -3.05
C ASN A 186 -6.70 21.35 -3.14
N VAL A 187 -5.92 20.28 -3.13
CA VAL A 187 -4.47 20.31 -3.32
C VAL A 187 -4.12 20.09 -4.79
N VAL A 188 -4.66 19.05 -5.42
CA VAL A 188 -4.31 18.68 -6.80
C VAL A 188 -5.05 19.49 -7.86
N GLU A 189 -6.19 20.08 -7.53
CA GLU A 189 -6.94 20.98 -8.39
C GLU A 189 -7.61 22.05 -7.51
N PRO A 190 -6.88 23.09 -7.08
CA PRO A 190 -7.43 24.16 -6.25
C PRO A 190 -8.42 25.06 -7.01
N LYS A 191 -8.36 25.09 -8.34
CA LYS A 191 -9.26 25.82 -9.24
C LYS A 191 -9.52 24.95 -10.46
N ASP A 192 -10.72 25.09 -11.03
CA ASP A 192 -11.15 24.35 -12.21
C ASP A 192 -10.08 24.30 -13.31
N ASN A 193 -9.69 23.09 -13.69
CA ASN A 193 -8.69 22.78 -14.70
C ASN A 193 -7.29 23.37 -14.45
N GLN A 194 -6.98 23.77 -13.21
CA GLN A 194 -5.64 24.21 -12.78
C GLN A 194 -5.03 23.16 -11.86
N TRP A 195 -4.38 22.17 -12.47
CA TRP A 195 -3.85 21.01 -11.78
C TRP A 195 -2.45 21.24 -11.20
N ASN A 196 -2.23 20.73 -9.99
CA ASN A 196 -0.93 20.65 -9.32
C ASN A 196 -0.59 19.19 -8.99
N TRP A 197 0.37 18.63 -9.74
CA TRP A 197 0.76 17.23 -9.61
C TRP A 197 2.09 17.01 -8.88
N GLU A 198 2.84 18.07 -8.57
CA GLU A 198 4.26 17.95 -8.19
C GLU A 198 4.50 16.99 -7.02
N ALA A 199 3.74 17.16 -5.92
CA ALA A 199 3.90 16.30 -4.75
C ALA A 199 3.45 14.85 -5.01
N ALA A 200 2.29 14.68 -5.65
CA ALA A 200 1.74 13.35 -5.95
C ALA A 200 2.62 12.57 -6.96
N ASP A 201 3.14 13.23 -7.99
CA ASP A 201 4.06 12.65 -8.99
C ASP A 201 5.39 12.19 -8.37
N SER A 202 5.80 12.78 -7.24
CA SER A 202 7.02 12.39 -6.55
C SER A 202 6.87 11.14 -5.65
N VAL A 203 5.63 10.71 -5.37
CA VAL A 203 5.32 9.63 -4.42
C VAL A 203 4.58 8.47 -5.09
N LEU A 204 3.58 8.74 -5.92
CA LEU A 204 2.68 7.72 -6.46
C LEU A 204 3.32 6.81 -7.52
N PRO A 205 4.17 7.30 -8.44
CA PRO A 205 4.87 6.47 -9.42
C PRO A 205 6.01 5.60 -8.85
N ASN A 206 5.88 5.12 -7.60
CA ASN A 206 6.91 4.38 -6.88
C ASN A 206 6.95 2.91 -7.32
N PRO A 207 8.08 2.41 -7.87
CA PRO A 207 8.17 1.02 -8.33
C PRO A 207 8.35 0.00 -7.20
N ASN A 208 8.73 0.41 -6.01
CA ASN A 208 9.11 -0.48 -4.90
C ASN A 208 7.99 -0.65 -3.86
N TYR A 209 7.00 0.23 -3.87
CA TYR A 209 5.89 0.19 -2.91
C TYR A 209 4.57 0.45 -3.63
N GLU A 210 3.52 -0.25 -3.23
CA GLU A 210 2.18 -0.10 -3.83
C GLU A 210 1.40 0.97 -3.05
N PRO A 211 1.09 2.14 -3.63
CA PRO A 211 0.18 3.08 -2.97
C PRO A 211 -1.25 2.54 -2.96
N ILE A 212 -1.96 2.75 -1.86
CA ILE A 212 -3.42 2.67 -1.82
C ILE A 212 -3.92 4.11 -1.79
N VAL A 213 -4.52 4.55 -2.90
CA VAL A 213 -5.08 5.91 -2.96
C VAL A 213 -6.41 5.94 -2.26
N THR A 214 -6.49 6.70 -1.18
CA THR A 214 -7.77 7.02 -0.56
C THR A 214 -8.34 8.26 -1.23
N LEU A 215 -9.41 8.10 -2.02
CA LEU A 215 -10.13 9.21 -2.64
C LEU A 215 -10.95 9.96 -1.58
N MET A 216 -10.26 10.66 -0.66
CA MET A 216 -10.87 11.42 0.43
C MET A 216 -11.90 12.44 -0.05
N ALA A 217 -11.71 12.99 -1.24
CA ALA A 217 -12.69 13.89 -1.85
C ALA A 217 -14.04 13.21 -2.15
N MET A 218 -14.08 11.87 -2.24
CA MET A 218 -15.30 11.07 -2.44
C MET A 218 -15.90 10.57 -1.12
N GLN A 219 -15.26 10.81 0.03
CA GLN A 219 -15.80 10.44 1.34
C GLN A 219 -17.14 11.14 1.63
N TYR A 220 -17.33 12.31 1.06
CA TYR A 220 -18.48 13.18 1.28
C TYR A 220 -19.19 13.25 -0.06
N SER A 221 -20.33 12.57 -0.24
CA SER A 221 -21.07 12.67 -1.50
C SER A 221 -21.29 14.12 -1.82
N SER A 222 -21.14 14.48 -3.09
CA SER A 222 -20.64 15.78 -3.48
C SER A 222 -19.20 15.92 -3.06
N ALA A 223 -18.36 15.33 -3.90
CA ALA A 223 -17.11 15.94 -4.22
C ALA A 223 -17.41 17.29 -4.91
N THR A 224 -17.99 18.23 -4.13
CA THR A 224 -18.13 19.62 -4.51
C THR A 224 -16.71 20.07 -4.77
N PRO A 225 -16.43 20.58 -5.97
CA PRO A 225 -15.10 21.06 -6.22
C PRO A 225 -14.76 22.14 -5.18
N PRO A 226 -13.47 22.33 -4.85
CA PRO A 226 -13.03 23.29 -3.84
C PRO A 226 -13.56 24.72 -4.02
N TRP A 227 -14.01 25.09 -5.23
CA TRP A 227 -14.59 26.39 -5.58
C TRP A 227 -16.13 26.46 -5.53
N ALA A 228 -16.84 25.36 -5.19
CA ALA A 228 -18.30 25.29 -5.15
C ALA A 228 -18.86 24.69 -3.83
N VAL A 229 -18.30 25.09 -2.68
CA VAL A 229 -18.57 24.52 -1.35
C VAL A 229 -19.91 24.93 -0.70
N LYS A 230 -20.89 25.39 -1.47
CA LYS A 230 -22.19 25.80 -0.90
C LYS A 230 -23.11 24.59 -0.71
N THR A 231 -23.95 24.62 0.34
CA THR A 231 -24.91 23.55 0.66
C THR A 231 -25.87 23.23 -0.49
N ASP A 232 -26.31 24.24 -1.26
CA ASP A 232 -27.17 24.07 -2.44
C ASP A 232 -26.47 23.39 -3.63
N LYS A 233 -25.14 23.18 -3.53
CA LYS A 233 -24.32 22.46 -4.52
C LYS A 233 -24.05 21.02 -4.13
N PHE A 234 -24.53 20.57 -2.97
CA PHE A 234 -24.41 19.19 -2.56
C PHE A 234 -25.17 18.25 -3.49
N GLN A 235 -24.54 17.17 -3.92
CA GLN A 235 -25.09 16.13 -4.77
C GLN A 235 -24.94 14.77 -4.10
N LYS A 236 -26.04 14.01 -3.99
CA LYS A 236 -26.03 12.61 -3.52
C LYS A 236 -25.51 11.63 -4.59
N HIS A 237 -25.26 12.12 -5.80
CA HIS A 237 -24.77 11.38 -6.97
C HIS A 237 -23.49 12.04 -7.52
N VAL A 238 -22.77 11.34 -8.38
CA VAL A 238 -21.55 11.87 -9.02
C VAL A 238 -21.89 12.94 -10.06
N GLY A 239 -21.62 14.19 -9.69
CA GLY A 239 -21.74 15.35 -10.57
C GLY A 239 -20.71 15.45 -11.68
N THR A 240 -20.88 16.43 -12.56
CA THR A 240 -19.98 16.69 -13.70
C THR A 240 -18.55 16.92 -13.26
N GLU A 241 -18.34 17.78 -12.26
CA GLU A 241 -17.02 18.15 -11.77
C GLU A 241 -16.35 16.96 -11.08
N ALA A 242 -17.11 16.20 -10.27
CA ALA A 242 -16.58 15.02 -9.60
C ALA A 242 -16.15 13.94 -10.61
N ARG A 243 -16.94 13.76 -11.68
CA ARG A 243 -16.60 12.87 -12.79
C ARG A 243 -15.34 13.32 -13.52
N ASP A 244 -15.17 14.61 -13.77
CA ASP A 244 -13.97 15.17 -14.40
C ASP A 244 -12.73 14.92 -13.54
N TYR A 245 -12.84 15.20 -12.24
CA TYR A 245 -11.76 14.95 -11.28
C TYR A 245 -11.37 13.47 -11.21
N ILE A 246 -12.34 12.56 -11.03
CA ILE A 246 -12.07 11.11 -10.97
C ILE A 246 -11.43 10.65 -12.28
N THR A 247 -11.99 11.07 -13.42
CA THR A 247 -11.47 10.68 -14.75
C THR A 247 -10.03 11.15 -14.95
N THR A 248 -9.74 12.40 -14.58
CA THR A 248 -8.40 12.98 -14.74
C THR A 248 -7.38 12.31 -13.82
N VAL A 249 -7.72 12.10 -12.56
CA VAL A 249 -6.85 11.43 -11.57
C VAL A 249 -6.59 9.97 -11.95
N VAL A 250 -7.64 9.21 -12.28
CA VAL A 250 -7.50 7.78 -12.63
C VAL A 250 -6.66 7.63 -13.89
N ARG A 251 -6.93 8.39 -14.96
CA ARG A 251 -6.14 8.30 -16.19
C ARG A 251 -4.66 8.62 -15.99
N ARG A 252 -4.36 9.56 -15.09
CA ARG A 252 -2.97 9.92 -14.78
C ARG A 252 -2.24 8.80 -14.05
N TYR A 253 -2.90 8.15 -13.09
CA TYR A 253 -2.23 7.27 -12.13
C TYR A 253 -2.53 5.77 -12.27
N ALA A 254 -3.50 5.36 -13.08
CA ALA A 254 -3.77 3.95 -13.39
C ALA A 254 -2.51 3.16 -13.80
N PRO A 255 -1.53 3.73 -14.56
CA PRO A 255 -0.28 3.01 -14.85
C PRO A 255 0.61 2.70 -13.64
N TYR A 256 0.34 3.30 -12.47
CA TYR A 256 1.17 3.23 -11.27
C TYR A 256 0.46 2.66 -10.05
N ILE A 257 -0.87 2.69 -10.04
CA ILE A 257 -1.71 2.47 -8.86
C ILE A 257 -2.76 1.43 -9.20
N LYS A 258 -2.80 0.37 -8.40
CA LYS A 258 -3.82 -0.68 -8.54
C LYS A 258 -5.01 -0.48 -7.61
N TYR A 259 -4.79 0.02 -6.40
CA TYR A 259 -5.79 0.01 -5.33
C TYR A 259 -6.37 1.41 -5.09
N TRP A 260 -7.69 1.51 -5.22
CA TRP A 260 -8.45 2.75 -5.04
C TRP A 260 -9.46 2.57 -3.92
N GLU A 261 -9.23 3.23 -2.78
CA GLU A 261 -10.14 3.24 -1.63
C GLU A 261 -11.08 4.44 -1.73
N LEU A 262 -12.40 4.20 -1.70
CA LEU A 262 -13.39 5.21 -2.05
C LEU A 262 -13.83 6.05 -0.84
N GLY A 263 -12.89 6.75 -0.21
CA GLY A 263 -13.13 7.52 1.01
C GLY A 263 -12.64 6.81 2.27
N ASN A 264 -13.02 7.31 3.44
CA ASN A 264 -12.51 6.84 4.73
C ASN A 264 -13.56 7.02 5.83
N GLU A 265 -13.88 5.99 6.61
CA GLU A 265 -14.81 6.03 7.74
C GLU A 265 -16.13 6.75 7.42
N MET A 266 -16.72 6.40 6.27
CA MET A 266 -18.00 6.99 5.86
C MET A 266 -19.15 6.64 6.82
N ASP A 267 -19.01 5.62 7.65
CA ASP A 267 -19.93 5.25 8.73
C ASP A 267 -20.02 6.28 9.88
N HIS A 268 -19.14 7.27 9.92
CA HIS A 268 -19.28 8.43 10.79
C HIS A 268 -20.38 9.41 10.32
N TRP A 269 -20.93 9.22 9.11
CA TRP A 269 -22.05 10.01 8.59
C TRP A 269 -23.39 9.50 9.11
N ARG A 270 -23.77 9.92 10.32
CA ARG A 270 -24.97 9.44 11.01
C ARG A 270 -26.09 10.49 11.15
N VAL A 271 -26.03 11.57 10.39
CA VAL A 271 -26.91 12.76 10.55
C VAL A 271 -28.40 12.43 10.43
N LEU A 272 -28.78 11.31 9.79
CA LEU A 272 -30.17 10.83 9.71
C LEU A 272 -30.44 9.48 10.35
N ASP A 273 -29.43 8.82 10.90
CA ASP A 273 -29.70 7.51 11.47
C ASP A 273 -30.58 7.69 12.69
N GLU A 274 -31.76 7.06 12.64
CA GLU A 274 -32.81 7.15 13.66
C GLU A 274 -32.30 6.82 15.08
N SER A 275 -31.12 6.20 15.19
CA SER A 275 -30.51 5.70 16.42
C SER A 275 -29.36 6.52 17.03
N THR A 276 -28.97 7.71 16.55
CA THR A 276 -27.78 8.40 17.11
C THR A 276 -27.88 9.89 17.43
N ILE A 277 -27.18 10.25 18.54
CA ILE A 277 -26.87 11.59 19.03
C ILE A 277 -26.21 12.41 17.91
N PRO A 278 -26.59 13.69 17.70
CA PRO A 278 -26.00 14.52 16.65
C PRO A 278 -24.48 14.58 16.77
N ALA A 279 -23.77 14.32 15.67
CA ALA A 279 -22.34 14.65 15.59
C ALA A 279 -22.18 16.14 15.92
N SER A 280 -21.11 16.50 16.66
CA SER A 280 -20.76 17.91 16.86
C SER A 280 -20.64 18.58 15.50
N ALA A 281 -21.42 19.65 15.25
CA ALA A 281 -21.50 20.33 13.96
C ALA A 281 -20.11 20.73 13.38
N ASP A 282 -19.13 20.96 14.25
CA ASP A 282 -17.76 21.36 13.90
C ASP A 282 -16.92 20.23 13.24
N LYS A 283 -17.42 19.00 13.20
CA LYS A 283 -16.74 17.83 12.59
C LYS A 283 -17.36 17.39 11.27
N LEU A 284 -18.35 18.12 10.79
CA LEU A 284 -19.04 17.81 9.55
C LEU A 284 -18.44 18.61 8.38
N PRO A 285 -18.46 18.08 7.14
CA PRO A 285 -18.00 18.81 5.97
C PRO A 285 -18.71 20.17 5.82
N ALA A 286 -18.01 21.11 5.18
CA ALA A 286 -18.51 22.47 4.95
C ALA A 286 -19.84 22.53 4.19
N SER A 287 -20.13 21.50 3.39
CA SER A 287 -21.41 21.29 2.70
C SER A 287 -22.00 19.94 3.08
N LEU A 288 -23.19 19.95 3.67
CA LEU A 288 -23.96 18.77 4.03
C LEU A 288 -25.36 18.81 3.41
N PRO A 289 -25.96 17.67 3.04
CA PRO A 289 -27.36 17.64 2.68
C PRO A 289 -28.18 17.96 3.93
N SER A 290 -29.08 18.93 3.84
CA SER A 290 -29.95 19.32 4.95
C SER A 290 -30.92 18.20 5.37
N ASP A 291 -31.22 17.32 4.43
CA ASP A 291 -32.02 16.11 4.61
C ASP A 291 -31.15 14.87 4.84
N GLY A 292 -29.83 15.03 4.99
CA GLY A 292 -28.80 14.02 5.30
C GLY A 292 -28.49 12.99 4.19
N PHE A 293 -27.68 11.97 4.50
CA PHE A 293 -27.14 11.03 3.51
C PHE A 293 -27.06 9.60 4.06
N SER A 294 -28.08 8.79 3.76
CA SER A 294 -28.24 7.44 4.30
C SER A 294 -27.18 6.46 3.78
N PRO A 295 -26.92 5.33 4.47
CA PRO A 295 -26.02 4.30 3.99
C PRO A 295 -26.38 3.78 2.57
N GLN A 296 -27.66 3.69 2.23
CA GLN A 296 -28.12 3.30 0.88
C GLN A 296 -27.70 4.34 -0.17
N GLU A 297 -27.92 5.62 0.11
CA GLU A 297 -27.50 6.70 -0.79
C GLU A 297 -25.96 6.73 -0.93
N GLN A 298 -25.22 6.47 0.16
CA GLN A 298 -23.76 6.27 0.12
C GLN A 298 -23.38 5.11 -0.81
N GLY A 299 -24.07 3.97 -0.72
CA GLY A 299 -23.85 2.82 -1.59
C GLY A 299 -24.04 3.14 -3.08
N VAL A 300 -25.12 3.85 -3.43
CA VAL A 300 -25.37 4.28 -4.82
C VAL A 300 -24.25 5.19 -5.32
N PHE A 301 -23.87 6.19 -4.55
CA PHE A 301 -22.79 7.12 -4.89
C PHE A 301 -21.45 6.41 -5.12
N LEU A 302 -21.07 5.51 -4.19
CA LEU A 302 -19.81 4.78 -4.29
C LEU A 302 -19.77 3.85 -5.50
N ALA A 303 -20.91 3.22 -5.85
CA ALA A 303 -21.01 2.41 -7.06
C ALA A 303 -20.82 3.25 -8.35
N GLU A 304 -21.34 4.48 -8.40
CA GLU A 304 -21.12 5.41 -9.51
C GLU A 304 -19.64 5.80 -9.64
N VAL A 305 -18.96 6.11 -8.53
CA VAL A 305 -17.52 6.41 -8.49
C VAL A 305 -16.71 5.22 -9.01
N ALA A 306 -16.98 4.01 -8.49
CA ALA A 306 -16.31 2.78 -8.92
C ALA A 306 -16.46 2.51 -10.42
N ALA A 307 -17.65 2.74 -10.98
CA ALA A 307 -17.91 2.58 -12.40
C ALA A 307 -17.06 3.54 -13.26
N ILE A 308 -16.87 4.79 -12.82
CA ILE A 308 -16.02 5.77 -13.53
C ILE A 308 -14.55 5.36 -13.46
N ILE A 309 -14.09 4.86 -12.31
CA ILE A 309 -12.72 4.36 -12.17
C ILE A 309 -12.52 3.19 -13.14
N ARG A 310 -13.38 2.16 -13.10
CA ARG A 310 -13.25 0.99 -13.98
C ARG A 310 -13.38 1.30 -15.47
N GLN A 311 -14.11 2.35 -15.84
CA GLN A 311 -14.18 2.82 -17.22
C GLN A 311 -12.83 3.34 -17.73
N ASN A 312 -12.02 3.93 -16.84
CA ASN A 312 -10.72 4.53 -17.18
C ASN A 312 -9.53 3.64 -16.81
N ASP A 313 -9.74 2.67 -15.93
CA ASP A 313 -8.78 1.68 -15.48
C ASP A 313 -9.49 0.34 -15.24
N PRO A 314 -9.58 -0.54 -16.27
CA PRO A 314 -10.22 -1.84 -16.13
C PRO A 314 -9.54 -2.80 -15.14
N ASP A 315 -8.28 -2.55 -14.79
CA ASP A 315 -7.49 -3.38 -13.86
C ASP A 315 -7.55 -2.86 -12.41
N ALA A 316 -8.25 -1.74 -12.18
CA ALA A 316 -8.43 -1.14 -10.87
C ALA A 316 -9.08 -2.11 -9.88
N VAL A 317 -8.52 -2.18 -8.68
CA VAL A 317 -9.08 -2.86 -7.52
C VAL A 317 -9.72 -1.84 -6.60
N ILE A 318 -11.02 -1.95 -6.41
CA ILE A 318 -11.82 -1.02 -5.63
C ILE A 318 -11.90 -1.51 -4.18
N VAL A 319 -11.51 -0.65 -3.24
CA VAL A 319 -11.53 -0.92 -1.79
C VAL A 319 -12.66 -0.12 -1.15
N LEU A 320 -13.41 -0.76 -0.24
CA LEU A 320 -14.44 -0.10 0.57
C LEU A 320 -13.88 1.13 1.33
N PRO A 321 -14.73 2.04 1.83
CA PRO A 321 -14.27 3.30 2.43
C PRO A 321 -13.80 3.15 3.88
N GLY A 322 -13.09 2.07 4.23
CA GLY A 322 -12.46 1.89 5.54
C GLY A 322 -13.40 2.09 6.73
N MET A 323 -14.18 1.07 7.07
CA MET A 323 -15.12 1.10 8.21
C MET A 323 -14.43 1.53 9.51
N GLY A 324 -14.94 2.56 10.20
CA GLY A 324 -14.38 3.15 11.43
C GLY A 324 -14.42 2.27 12.68
N GLY A 325 -14.73 0.99 12.54
CA GLY A 325 -14.80 0.03 13.62
C GLY A 325 -15.42 -1.30 13.18
N LEU A 326 -15.84 -2.07 14.19
CA LEU A 326 -16.53 -3.37 14.02
C LEU A 326 -17.74 -3.46 14.96
N ASP A 327 -18.33 -2.32 15.34
CA ASP A 327 -19.48 -2.30 16.24
C ASP A 327 -20.78 -2.70 15.52
N ASP A 328 -21.84 -2.87 16.31
CA ASP A 328 -23.12 -3.38 15.81
C ASP A 328 -23.74 -2.40 14.77
N TYR A 329 -23.50 -1.08 14.85
CA TYR A 329 -24.01 -0.16 13.84
C TYR A 329 -23.35 -0.41 12.48
N LEU A 330 -22.02 -0.61 12.43
CA LEU A 330 -21.34 -0.87 11.16
C LEU A 330 -21.78 -2.19 10.54
N THR A 331 -21.95 -3.22 11.36
CA THR A 331 -22.24 -4.58 10.91
C THR A 331 -23.73 -4.86 10.65
N GLU A 332 -24.63 -4.14 11.33
CA GLU A 332 -26.09 -4.35 11.22
C GLU A 332 -26.83 -3.23 10.49
N THR A 333 -26.24 -2.04 10.36
CA THR A 333 -26.88 -0.87 9.71
C THR A 333 -26.10 -0.38 8.51
N TRP A 334 -24.87 0.12 8.71
CA TRP A 334 -24.16 0.84 7.67
C TRP A 334 -23.76 -0.05 6.49
N LEU A 335 -23.04 -1.15 6.73
CA LEU A 335 -22.58 -2.04 5.65
C LEU A 335 -23.77 -2.70 4.91
N PRO A 336 -24.82 -3.22 5.60
CA PRO A 336 -26.02 -3.68 4.93
C PRO A 336 -26.68 -2.62 4.06
N GLY A 337 -26.83 -1.38 4.54
CA GLY A 337 -27.44 -0.29 3.78
C GLY A 337 -26.61 0.12 2.55
N VAL A 338 -25.28 0.21 2.68
CA VAL A 338 -24.37 0.45 1.54
C VAL A 338 -24.54 -0.63 0.46
N ILE A 339 -24.68 -1.90 0.86
CA ILE A 339 -24.90 -3.00 -0.07
C ILE A 339 -26.31 -2.97 -0.67
N GLU A 340 -27.33 -2.61 0.11
CA GLU A 340 -28.71 -2.46 -0.38
C GLU A 340 -28.80 -1.38 -1.46
N GLY A 341 -28.11 -0.25 -1.28
CA GLY A 341 -28.11 0.86 -2.23
C GLY A 341 -27.23 0.61 -3.46
N GLY A 342 -25.96 0.26 -3.26
CA GLY A 342 -24.97 0.15 -4.35
C GLY A 342 -24.85 -1.25 -4.96
N GLY A 343 -25.42 -2.28 -4.32
CA GLY A 343 -25.08 -3.66 -4.60
C GLY A 343 -23.71 -4.05 -4.03
N LYS A 344 -23.25 -5.26 -4.37
CA LYS A 344 -22.02 -5.87 -3.82
C LYS A 344 -20.88 -6.08 -4.81
N ASP A 345 -21.08 -5.69 -6.08
CA ASP A 345 -20.15 -6.00 -7.18
C ASP A 345 -19.24 -4.81 -7.56
N TRP A 346 -19.53 -3.61 -7.04
CA TRP A 346 -18.77 -2.40 -7.36
C TRP A 346 -17.42 -2.33 -6.63
N PHE A 347 -17.25 -3.06 -5.52
CA PHE A 347 -15.99 -3.16 -4.78
C PHE A 347 -15.42 -4.57 -4.82
N ASP A 348 -14.11 -4.67 -4.63
CA ASP A 348 -13.35 -5.92 -4.67
C ASP A 348 -12.89 -6.36 -3.28
N ILE A 349 -12.62 -5.39 -2.40
CA ILE A 349 -12.02 -5.61 -1.09
C ILE A 349 -12.87 -4.98 0.01
N VAL A 350 -13.13 -5.76 1.06
CA VAL A 350 -13.74 -5.27 2.29
C VAL A 350 -12.64 -4.80 3.23
N ASN A 351 -12.72 -3.59 3.76
CA ASN A 351 -11.74 -3.10 4.72
C ASN A 351 -12.35 -2.39 5.92
N TYR A 352 -11.60 -2.37 7.02
CA TYR A 352 -12.03 -1.81 8.29
C TYR A 352 -10.83 -1.34 9.13
N HIS A 353 -11.14 -0.55 10.15
CA HIS A 353 -10.20 0.00 11.12
C HIS A 353 -10.42 -0.65 12.48
N TYR A 354 -9.33 -0.90 13.21
CA TYR A 354 -9.41 -1.51 14.53
C TYR A 354 -8.45 -0.85 15.52
N TYR A 355 -9.00 -0.05 16.42
CA TYR A 355 -8.27 0.58 17.52
C TYR A 355 -8.58 0.06 18.94
N PRO A 356 -9.73 -0.60 19.23
CA PRO A 356 -9.99 -1.13 20.58
C PRO A 356 -8.90 -2.11 21.07
N GLY A 357 -8.99 -2.53 22.33
CA GLY A 357 -8.07 -3.51 22.93
C GLY A 357 -7.94 -4.78 22.08
N TRP A 358 -6.71 -5.29 21.91
CA TRP A 358 -6.45 -6.49 21.11
C TRP A 358 -7.23 -7.72 21.65
N GLU A 359 -7.58 -7.74 22.94
CA GLU A 359 -8.39 -8.77 23.57
C GLU A 359 -9.79 -8.85 22.94
N GLN A 360 -10.39 -7.68 22.66
CA GLN A 360 -11.73 -7.58 22.07
C GLN A 360 -11.79 -8.04 20.62
N TYR A 361 -10.63 -8.13 19.94
CA TYR A 361 -10.57 -8.49 18.53
C TYR A 361 -11.15 -9.89 18.30
N THR A 362 -10.87 -10.81 19.24
CA THR A 362 -11.37 -12.18 19.25
C THR A 362 -12.89 -12.30 19.36
N ILE A 363 -13.57 -11.22 19.77
CA ILE A 363 -15.03 -11.14 19.92
C ILE A 363 -15.64 -10.41 18.73
N LEU A 364 -15.06 -9.27 18.35
CA LEU A 364 -15.61 -8.40 17.32
C LEU A 364 -15.37 -8.93 15.90
N ARG A 365 -14.20 -9.52 15.63
CA ARG A 365 -13.88 -10.03 14.29
C ARG A 365 -14.76 -11.20 13.84
N PRO A 366 -15.16 -12.16 14.71
CA PRO A 366 -16.18 -13.16 14.38
C PRO A 366 -17.57 -12.59 14.08
N LYS A 367 -18.03 -11.56 14.83
CA LYS A 367 -19.30 -10.89 14.53
C LYS A 367 -19.27 -10.27 13.13
N PHE A 368 -18.17 -9.60 12.81
CA PHE A 368 -17.96 -9.04 11.49
C PHE A 368 -17.97 -10.13 10.40
N GLN A 369 -17.30 -11.26 10.63
CA GLN A 369 -17.34 -12.39 9.71
C GLN A 369 -18.78 -12.88 9.44
N ALA A 370 -19.59 -13.03 10.50
CA ALA A 370 -20.99 -13.43 10.37
C ALA A 370 -21.84 -12.40 9.58
N ALA A 371 -21.56 -11.10 9.72
CA ALA A 371 -22.19 -10.06 8.92
C ALA A 371 -21.82 -10.20 7.43
N LEU A 372 -20.54 -10.43 7.11
CA LEU A 372 -20.10 -10.64 5.72
C LEU A 372 -20.73 -11.90 5.09
N GLU A 373 -20.92 -12.97 5.87
CA GLU A 373 -21.59 -14.19 5.43
C GLU A 373 -23.05 -13.95 5.11
N ARG A 374 -23.78 -13.27 6.00
CA ARG A 374 -25.19 -12.86 5.78
C ARG A 374 -25.37 -12.00 4.54
N LEU A 375 -24.43 -11.09 4.30
CA LEU A 375 -24.45 -10.18 3.14
C LEU A 375 -23.95 -10.87 1.85
N GLY A 376 -23.46 -12.10 1.95
CA GLY A 376 -22.99 -12.88 0.80
C GLY A 376 -21.77 -12.27 0.12
N ILE A 377 -20.85 -11.70 0.93
CA ILE A 377 -19.58 -11.08 0.50
C ILE A 377 -18.35 -11.63 1.25
N ALA A 378 -18.53 -12.66 2.07
CA ALA A 378 -17.45 -13.30 2.85
C ALA A 378 -16.31 -13.92 2.01
N ASN A 379 -16.50 -14.08 0.70
CA ASN A 379 -15.48 -14.57 -0.23
C ASN A 379 -14.53 -13.47 -0.75
N LYS A 380 -14.84 -12.19 -0.51
CA LYS A 380 -13.96 -11.09 -0.88
C LYS A 380 -12.77 -11.00 0.09
N PRO A 381 -11.57 -10.59 -0.36
CA PRO A 381 -10.45 -10.30 0.52
C PRO A 381 -10.82 -9.27 1.60
N ILE A 382 -10.28 -9.46 2.80
CA ILE A 382 -10.53 -8.60 3.96
C ILE A 382 -9.23 -7.96 4.40
N TRP A 383 -9.22 -6.63 4.50
CA TRP A 383 -8.06 -5.82 4.84
C TRP A 383 -8.31 -5.01 6.13
N MET A 384 -7.38 -5.07 7.08
CA MET A 384 -7.35 -4.14 8.21
C MET A 384 -6.51 -2.92 7.81
N THR A 385 -7.15 -1.88 7.26
CA THR A 385 -6.47 -0.72 6.66
C THR A 385 -6.00 0.32 7.68
N GLU A 386 -6.44 0.21 8.93
CA GLU A 386 -5.86 0.95 10.05
C GLU A 386 -5.91 0.14 11.35
N THR A 387 -4.77 0.05 12.02
CA THR A 387 -4.70 -0.35 13.43
C THR A 387 -3.48 0.25 14.09
N GLY A 388 -3.53 0.54 15.38
CA GLY A 388 -2.34 0.91 16.12
C GLY A 388 -2.66 1.27 17.55
N THR A 389 -1.61 1.54 18.32
CA THR A 389 -1.73 2.03 19.69
C THR A 389 -0.79 3.18 19.96
N THR A 390 -1.18 4.02 20.92
CA THR A 390 -0.29 5.04 21.47
C THR A 390 0.70 4.43 22.45
N SER A 391 1.92 4.97 22.51
CA SER A 391 2.85 4.68 23.59
C SER A 391 2.73 5.65 24.77
N ASP A 392 1.85 6.66 24.70
CA ASP A 392 1.66 7.61 25.80
C ASP A 392 0.76 7.01 26.90
N PRO A 393 1.27 6.82 28.12
CA PRO A 393 0.51 6.22 29.22
C PRO A 393 -0.69 7.07 29.69
N THR A 394 -0.72 8.36 29.32
CA THR A 394 -1.78 9.31 29.71
C THR A 394 -2.93 9.37 28.70
N LEU A 395 -2.74 8.82 27.48
CA LEU A 395 -3.77 8.81 26.46
C LEU A 395 -4.57 7.51 26.55
N THR A 396 -5.85 7.61 26.89
CA THR A 396 -6.76 6.44 26.98
C THR A 396 -7.80 6.41 25.86
N LEU A 397 -7.71 7.34 24.91
CA LEU A 397 -8.64 7.44 23.79
C LEU A 397 -8.36 6.33 22.77
N ARG A 398 -9.38 5.52 22.47
CA ARG A 398 -9.37 4.32 21.60
C ARG A 398 -8.63 3.11 22.19
N THR A 399 -7.48 3.31 22.83
CA THR A 399 -6.72 2.25 23.50
C THR A 399 -6.88 2.36 25.02
N ASN A 400 -7.99 1.83 25.52
CA ASN A 400 -8.34 1.91 26.95
C ASN A 400 -7.73 0.75 27.77
N TYR A 401 -6.42 0.53 27.62
CA TYR A 401 -5.59 -0.37 28.43
C TYR A 401 -4.20 0.26 28.60
N PRO A 402 -3.34 -0.21 29.53
CA PRO A 402 -2.10 0.48 29.86
C PRO A 402 -1.20 0.68 28.63
N ASN A 403 -1.02 1.94 28.23
CA ASN A 403 -0.18 2.31 27.09
C ASN A 403 1.26 2.56 27.55
N SER A 404 2.22 2.11 26.76
CA SER A 404 3.66 2.35 26.97
C SER A 404 4.43 2.04 25.68
N PRO A 405 5.70 2.45 25.55
CA PRO A 405 6.52 2.05 24.41
C PRO A 405 6.63 0.52 24.23
N GLN A 406 6.69 -0.23 25.34
CA GLN A 406 6.77 -1.69 25.33
C GLN A 406 5.43 -2.34 24.94
N GLU A 407 4.31 -1.80 25.43
CA GLU A 407 2.97 -2.28 25.05
C GLU A 407 2.67 -1.97 23.58
N GLN A 408 3.08 -0.80 23.08
CA GLN A 408 2.98 -0.48 21.65
C GLN A 408 3.79 -1.47 20.79
N ALA A 409 5.01 -1.82 21.22
CA ALA A 409 5.82 -2.83 20.55
C ALA A 409 5.17 -4.22 20.56
N ALA A 410 4.57 -4.63 21.68
CA ALA A 410 3.80 -5.87 21.76
C ALA A 410 2.56 -5.84 20.86
N ASP A 411 1.88 -4.70 20.74
CA ASP A 411 0.66 -4.53 19.95
C ASP A 411 0.84 -4.67 18.45
N VAL A 412 2.03 -4.37 17.93
CA VAL A 412 2.39 -4.70 16.55
C VAL A 412 2.08 -6.18 16.29
N PHE A 413 2.54 -7.08 17.16
CA PHE A 413 2.26 -8.51 17.02
C PHE A 413 0.84 -8.88 17.40
N ARG A 414 0.32 -8.39 18.53
CA ARG A 414 -1.01 -8.78 19.03
C ARG A 414 -2.09 -8.48 17.99
N ARG A 415 -2.05 -7.31 17.36
CA ARG A 415 -3.06 -6.86 16.39
C ARG A 415 -2.88 -7.52 15.02
N ILE A 416 -1.67 -7.48 14.47
CA ILE A 416 -1.42 -7.95 13.10
C ILE A 416 -1.54 -9.48 12.99
N ILE A 417 -0.97 -10.23 13.94
CA ILE A 417 -1.05 -11.70 13.92
C ILE A 417 -2.48 -12.19 14.16
N GLN A 418 -3.24 -11.52 15.03
CA GLN A 418 -4.66 -11.80 15.18
C GLN A 418 -5.40 -11.60 13.86
N ALA A 419 -5.24 -10.46 13.18
CA ALA A 419 -5.91 -10.20 11.92
C ALA A 419 -5.64 -11.30 10.88
N TYR A 420 -4.37 -11.65 10.67
CA TYR A 420 -4.03 -12.74 9.76
C TYR A 420 -4.58 -14.10 10.21
N GLY A 421 -4.57 -14.39 11.51
CA GLY A 421 -5.15 -15.62 12.06
C GLY A 421 -6.68 -15.67 12.00
N PHE A 422 -7.36 -14.55 11.74
CA PHE A 422 -8.78 -14.48 11.40
C PHE A 422 -9.05 -14.46 9.89
N GLY A 423 -8.01 -14.55 9.06
CA GLY A 423 -8.11 -14.68 7.61
C GLY A 423 -7.93 -13.38 6.84
N ASP A 424 -7.60 -12.27 7.51
CA ASP A 424 -7.30 -11.02 6.82
C ASP A 424 -6.02 -11.18 6.00
N SER A 425 -6.01 -10.68 4.77
CA SER A 425 -4.85 -10.82 3.88
C SER A 425 -3.85 -9.68 4.02
N MET A 426 -4.27 -8.55 4.63
CA MET A 426 -3.45 -7.36 4.77
C MET A 426 -3.76 -6.63 6.08
N ALA A 427 -2.70 -6.09 6.71
CA ALA A 427 -2.81 -5.21 7.88
C ALA A 427 -1.92 -3.96 7.68
N ILE A 428 -2.43 -2.80 8.05
CA ILE A 428 -1.71 -1.52 7.94
C ILE A 428 -1.62 -0.85 9.31
N TRP A 429 -0.39 -0.53 9.73
CA TRP A 429 -0.15 0.15 10.99
C TRP A 429 -0.40 1.66 10.89
N HIS A 430 -1.26 2.19 11.76
CA HIS A 430 -1.44 3.60 12.02
C HIS A 430 -0.67 3.99 13.29
N CYS A 431 0.39 4.81 13.21
CA CYS A 431 0.90 5.49 12.03
C CYS A 431 2.41 5.33 11.86
N TYR A 432 2.91 5.75 10.70
CA TYR A 432 4.35 5.84 10.48
C TYR A 432 5.01 6.88 11.39
N LEU A 433 4.44 8.09 11.47
CA LEU A 433 4.97 9.22 12.23
C LEU A 433 3.93 9.76 13.22
N SER A 434 4.32 9.88 14.50
CA SER A 434 3.47 10.42 15.56
C SER A 434 3.03 11.86 15.26
N SER A 435 1.83 12.23 15.73
CA SER A 435 1.42 13.63 15.76
C SER A 435 2.13 14.40 16.87
N GLU A 436 2.42 15.68 16.61
CA GLU A 436 2.92 16.61 17.63
C GLU A 436 1.80 17.11 18.56
N GLY A 437 2.21 17.63 19.73
CA GLY A 437 1.32 18.26 20.69
C GLY A 437 0.71 17.29 21.70
N PHE A 438 0.70 17.68 22.98
CA PHE A 438 0.08 16.89 24.05
C PHE A 438 -1.45 16.85 23.91
N GLU A 439 -2.03 17.91 23.34
CA GLU A 439 -3.44 18.04 23.00
C GLU A 439 -3.87 17.13 21.85
N SER A 440 -2.92 16.66 21.03
CA SER A 440 -3.24 15.75 19.94
C SER A 440 -3.75 14.42 20.48
N THR A 441 -4.91 14.00 19.98
CA THR A 441 -5.52 12.71 20.28
C THR A 441 -4.93 11.55 19.48
N TRP A 442 -3.92 11.85 18.65
CA TRP A 442 -3.13 10.92 17.83
C TRP A 442 -1.62 11.02 18.14
N ARG A 443 -1.25 11.64 19.27
CA ARG A 443 0.14 11.68 19.73
C ARG A 443 0.63 10.29 20.08
N GLU A 444 1.92 10.07 19.86
CA GLU A 444 2.59 8.83 20.23
C GLU A 444 2.07 7.52 19.58
N TYR A 445 1.31 7.59 18.48
CA TYR A 445 0.91 6.42 17.68
C TYR A 445 1.98 5.94 16.67
N GLY A 446 2.97 6.78 16.38
CA GLY A 446 3.98 6.51 15.35
C GLY A 446 4.88 5.33 15.69
N LEU A 447 5.39 4.66 14.65
CA LEU A 447 6.65 3.89 14.73
C LEU A 447 7.85 4.82 14.94
N ILE A 448 7.71 6.07 14.51
CA ILE A 448 8.67 7.15 14.69
C ILE A 448 8.00 8.26 15.52
N SER A 449 8.71 8.83 16.49
CA SER A 449 8.23 9.97 17.27
C SER A 449 8.07 11.19 16.38
N ALA A 450 7.35 12.22 16.85
CA ALA A 450 7.15 13.40 16.04
C ALA A 450 8.46 14.20 15.80
N GLN A 451 9.47 13.93 16.63
CA GLN A 451 10.84 14.45 16.57
C GLN A 451 11.78 13.56 15.75
N GLY A 452 11.25 12.53 15.06
CA GLY A 452 12.03 11.67 14.16
C GLY A 452 12.74 10.49 14.82
N GLU A 453 12.57 10.30 16.14
CA GLU A 453 13.20 9.23 16.91
C GLU A 453 12.55 7.87 16.63
N ILE A 454 13.35 6.83 16.51
CA ILE A 454 12.88 5.46 16.30
C ILE A 454 12.36 4.89 17.62
N LYS A 455 11.11 4.39 17.62
CA LYS A 455 10.46 3.85 18.83
C LYS A 455 10.61 2.31 18.92
N PRO A 456 10.43 1.69 20.09
CA PRO A 456 10.45 0.24 20.24
C PRO A 456 9.52 -0.52 19.28
N SER A 457 8.37 0.07 18.94
CA SER A 457 7.41 -0.47 17.96
C SER A 457 7.96 -0.56 16.54
N TYR A 458 8.88 0.32 16.14
CA TYR A 458 9.59 0.21 14.86
C TYR A 458 10.38 -1.10 14.76
N TYR A 459 11.13 -1.43 15.81
CA TYR A 459 11.93 -2.66 15.84
C TYR A 459 11.04 -3.91 15.89
N ALA A 460 9.91 -3.84 16.61
CA ALA A 460 8.92 -4.92 16.62
C ALA A 460 8.27 -5.13 15.26
N PHE A 461 7.95 -4.04 14.54
CA PHE A 461 7.43 -4.11 13.17
C PHE A 461 8.46 -4.75 12.23
N ARG A 462 9.73 -4.35 12.32
CA ARG A 462 10.82 -4.96 11.55
C ARG A 462 11.00 -6.45 11.88
N LEU A 463 10.94 -6.84 13.15
CA LEU A 463 11.00 -8.25 13.55
C LEU A 463 9.84 -9.05 12.94
N LEU A 464 8.62 -8.49 12.98
CA LEU A 464 7.44 -9.12 12.40
C LEU A 464 7.62 -9.36 10.90
N THR A 465 8.05 -8.35 10.15
CA THR A 465 8.21 -8.48 8.70
C THR A 465 9.35 -9.45 8.34
N GLN A 466 10.48 -9.40 9.05
CA GLN A 466 11.63 -10.28 8.80
C GLN A 466 11.35 -11.76 9.12
N GLU A 467 10.61 -12.05 10.19
CA GLU A 467 10.40 -13.44 10.62
C GLU A 467 9.14 -14.07 10.03
N MET A 468 8.14 -13.27 9.65
CA MET A 468 6.83 -13.79 9.26
C MET A 468 6.49 -13.57 7.79
N LEU A 469 7.05 -12.55 7.13
CA LEU A 469 6.63 -12.15 5.79
C LEU A 469 7.65 -12.52 4.69
N PRO A 470 7.17 -12.78 3.46
CA PRO A 470 5.77 -13.03 3.12
C PRO A 470 5.28 -14.34 3.76
N PHE A 471 4.08 -14.34 4.35
CA PHE A 471 3.48 -15.56 4.88
C PHE A 471 2.71 -16.28 3.79
N LYS A 472 2.74 -17.61 3.82
CA LYS A 472 1.86 -18.48 3.02
C LYS A 472 0.56 -18.76 3.75
N GLN A 473 0.65 -19.04 5.05
CA GLN A 473 -0.49 -19.40 5.87
C GLN A 473 -0.23 -19.03 7.33
N ILE A 474 -1.28 -18.56 8.02
CA ILE A 474 -1.30 -18.40 9.47
C ILE A 474 -2.46 -19.24 10.02
N GLU A 475 -2.12 -20.20 10.87
CA GLU A 475 -3.06 -21.07 11.55
C GLU A 475 -3.25 -20.57 12.99
N ARG A 476 -4.50 -20.30 13.35
CA ARG A 476 -4.89 -19.93 14.71
C ARG A 476 -5.08 -21.19 15.56
N LEU A 477 -4.07 -21.56 16.33
CA LEU A 477 -4.11 -22.73 17.24
C LEU A 477 -4.99 -22.47 18.46
N SER A 478 -4.89 -21.25 19.00
CA SER A 478 -5.74 -20.76 20.09
C SER A 478 -5.85 -19.24 19.98
N SER A 479 -7.01 -18.69 20.28
CA SER A 479 -7.16 -17.25 20.49
C SER A 479 -8.27 -16.99 21.49
N ASP A 480 -7.89 -16.41 22.62
CA ASP A 480 -8.78 -16.15 23.75
C ASP A 480 -8.42 -14.77 24.33
N ALA A 481 -9.42 -13.91 24.50
CA ALA A 481 -9.29 -12.58 25.08
C ALA A 481 -8.61 -12.57 26.47
N ARG A 482 -8.71 -13.66 27.24
CA ARG A 482 -8.17 -13.77 28.61
C ARG A 482 -7.28 -15.01 28.82
N GLY A 483 -7.12 -15.82 27.79
CA GLY A 483 -6.42 -17.10 27.83
C GLY A 483 -5.17 -17.12 26.97
N ILE A 484 -4.94 -18.23 26.27
CA ILE A 484 -3.78 -18.45 25.41
C ILE A 484 -4.09 -17.96 24.00
N ASN A 485 -3.18 -17.16 23.44
CA ASN A 485 -3.15 -16.80 22.05
C ASN A 485 -1.91 -17.47 21.42
N ALA A 486 -2.13 -18.34 20.45
CA ALA A 486 -1.08 -19.12 19.82
C ALA A 486 -1.36 -19.27 18.32
N TYR A 487 -0.38 -18.88 17.51
CA TYR A 487 -0.48 -18.88 16.06
C TYR A 487 0.71 -19.60 15.48
N ARG A 488 0.46 -20.43 14.46
CA ARG A 488 1.50 -21.09 13.67
C ARG A 488 1.56 -20.43 12.30
N ILE A 489 2.71 -19.88 11.97
CA ILE A 489 2.96 -19.17 10.72
C ILE A 489 3.83 -20.07 9.84
N THR A 490 3.41 -20.26 8.60
CA THR A 490 4.24 -20.86 7.55
C THR A 490 4.59 -19.76 6.54
N THR A 491 5.87 -19.44 6.40
CA THR A 491 6.33 -18.42 5.44
C THR A 491 6.24 -18.95 4.00
N ALA A 492 6.31 -18.07 3.00
CA ALA A 492 6.35 -18.47 1.60
C ALA A 492 7.57 -19.37 1.30
N ALA A 493 8.67 -19.18 2.02
CA ALA A 493 9.87 -20.02 1.95
C ALA A 493 9.73 -21.38 2.68
N GLY A 494 8.55 -21.67 3.25
CA GLY A 494 8.27 -22.93 3.95
C GLY A 494 8.79 -23.00 5.37
N GLN A 495 9.31 -21.90 5.92
CA GLN A 495 9.77 -21.85 7.31
C GLN A 495 8.57 -21.79 8.26
N VAL A 496 8.68 -22.46 9.40
CA VAL A 496 7.64 -22.46 10.44
C VAL A 496 8.07 -21.54 11.58
N ARG A 497 7.13 -20.73 12.05
CA ARG A 497 7.25 -19.89 13.23
C ARG A 497 6.02 -20.05 14.10
N TYR A 498 6.16 -19.76 15.39
CA TYR A 498 5.01 -19.58 16.27
C TYR A 498 5.09 -18.22 16.97
N VAL A 499 3.93 -17.63 17.21
CA VAL A 499 3.79 -16.45 18.07
C VAL A 499 2.80 -16.81 19.17
N VAL A 500 3.24 -16.66 20.43
CA VAL A 500 2.46 -17.06 21.60
C VAL A 500 2.46 -15.99 22.69
N TRP A 501 1.31 -15.79 23.33
CA TRP A 501 1.13 -14.90 24.48
C TRP A 501 -0.15 -15.23 25.26
N GLY A 502 -0.36 -14.52 26.36
CA GLY A 502 -1.57 -14.57 27.18
C GLY A 502 -1.33 -15.15 28.56
N LYS A 503 -2.35 -15.79 29.12
CA LYS A 503 -2.32 -16.38 30.46
C LYS A 503 -2.24 -17.91 30.39
N GLY A 504 -1.32 -18.49 31.16
CA GLY A 504 -1.15 -19.94 31.27
C GLY A 504 0.25 -20.38 30.85
N SER A 505 0.36 -21.58 30.29
CA SER A 505 1.61 -22.11 29.77
C SER A 505 1.44 -22.69 28.37
N TYR A 506 2.51 -22.67 27.59
CA TYR A 506 2.54 -23.22 26.24
C TYR A 506 3.72 -24.18 26.09
N THR A 507 3.45 -25.38 25.56
CA THR A 507 4.49 -26.38 25.31
C THR A 507 5.10 -26.14 23.94
N ILE A 508 6.42 -25.90 23.90
CA ILE A 508 7.14 -25.58 22.66
C ILE A 508 7.08 -26.78 21.69
N PRO A 509 6.60 -26.58 20.45
CA PRO A 509 6.50 -27.65 19.44
C PRO A 509 7.86 -28.23 19.03
N THR A 510 7.81 -29.39 18.37
CA THR A 510 8.99 -30.01 17.76
C THR A 510 9.63 -29.10 16.71
N GLY A 511 10.96 -29.06 16.68
CA GLY A 511 11.73 -28.33 15.66
C GLY A 511 12.06 -26.88 16.02
N ILE A 512 11.46 -26.32 17.08
CA ILE A 512 11.81 -25.00 17.60
C ILE A 512 13.11 -25.07 18.39
N THR A 513 14.02 -24.14 18.09
CA THR A 513 15.36 -24.07 18.68
C THR A 513 15.64 -22.73 19.34
N GLN A 514 14.89 -21.69 18.99
CA GLN A 514 15.08 -20.35 19.51
C GLN A 514 13.76 -19.68 19.88
N ARG A 515 13.83 -18.76 20.84
CA ARG A 515 12.74 -17.87 21.21
C ARG A 515 13.21 -16.45 21.44
N VAL A 516 12.32 -15.48 21.26
CA VAL A 516 12.60 -14.08 21.58
C VAL A 516 11.33 -13.32 21.97
N SER A 517 11.44 -12.41 22.93
CA SER A 517 10.38 -11.43 23.20
C SER A 517 10.26 -10.46 22.02
N VAL A 518 9.05 -10.03 21.69
CA VAL A 518 8.84 -9.03 20.63
C VAL A 518 9.20 -7.61 21.06
N VAL A 519 9.36 -7.37 22.37
CA VAL A 519 9.86 -6.10 22.91
C VAL A 519 11.38 -6.09 22.77
N PRO A 520 11.96 -5.11 22.04
CA PRO A 520 13.40 -5.04 21.84
C PRO A 520 14.15 -4.62 23.11
N ASN A 521 15.45 -4.84 23.11
CA ASN A 521 16.38 -4.23 24.06
C ASN A 521 16.42 -2.70 23.87
N ALA A 522 17.05 -1.97 24.80
CA ALA A 522 17.13 -0.51 24.75
C ALA A 522 17.86 0.04 23.51
N ASP A 523 18.74 -0.75 22.90
CA ASP A 523 19.46 -0.45 21.65
C ASP A 523 18.67 -0.86 20.39
N GLY A 524 17.45 -1.38 20.53
CA GLY A 524 16.64 -1.89 19.43
C GLY A 524 17.00 -3.31 18.97
N ALA A 525 17.99 -3.95 19.60
CA ALA A 525 18.39 -5.31 19.26
C ALA A 525 17.51 -6.36 19.95
N TYR A 526 17.66 -7.62 19.51
CA TYR A 526 16.92 -8.76 20.03
C TYR A 526 17.88 -9.84 20.55
N THR A 527 17.69 -10.26 21.79
CA THR A 527 18.45 -11.36 22.40
C THR A 527 17.69 -12.68 22.24
N TRP A 528 18.04 -13.44 21.21
CA TRP A 528 17.49 -14.78 21.01
C TRP A 528 17.99 -15.75 22.09
N GLN A 529 17.06 -16.46 22.72
CA GLN A 529 17.34 -17.49 23.71
C GLN A 529 17.16 -18.86 23.09
N SER A 530 17.95 -19.84 23.51
CA SER A 530 17.71 -21.24 23.13
C SER A 530 16.37 -21.71 23.68
N ALA A 531 15.65 -22.49 22.89
CA ALA A 531 14.41 -23.15 23.25
C ALA A 531 14.52 -24.65 22.93
N ARG A 532 13.80 -25.50 23.64
CA ARG A 532 13.76 -26.95 23.38
C ARG A 532 12.35 -27.43 23.15
N SER A 533 12.19 -28.37 22.22
CA SER A 533 10.91 -29.07 22.03
C SER A 533 10.45 -29.72 23.33
N GLY A 534 9.17 -29.55 23.67
CA GLY A 534 8.59 -30.02 24.93
C GLY A 534 8.86 -29.12 26.14
N GLU A 535 9.69 -28.08 26.02
CA GLU A 535 9.84 -27.07 27.07
C GLU A 535 8.51 -26.35 27.30
N VAL A 536 8.18 -26.10 28.57
CA VAL A 536 6.97 -25.39 28.96
C VAL A 536 7.31 -23.92 29.22
N LEU A 537 6.77 -23.05 28.36
CA LEU A 537 6.88 -21.60 28.50
C LEU A 537 5.74 -21.08 29.38
N ALA A 538 6.05 -20.37 30.46
CA ALA A 538 5.07 -19.55 31.16
C ALA A 538 4.74 -18.31 30.31
N LEU A 539 3.46 -18.11 29.99
CA LEU A 539 3.04 -17.01 29.13
C LEU A 539 2.82 -15.72 29.92
N THR A 540 3.06 -14.60 29.24
CA THR A 540 2.67 -13.25 29.67
C THR A 540 1.87 -12.59 28.54
N THR A 541 1.34 -11.39 28.78
CA THR A 541 0.67 -10.60 27.74
C THR A 541 1.62 -10.12 26.63
N THR A 542 2.93 -10.22 26.83
CA THR A 542 3.95 -9.88 25.83
C THR A 542 4.17 -11.06 24.88
N PRO A 543 4.01 -10.87 23.56
CA PRO A 543 4.30 -11.93 22.60
C PRO A 543 5.74 -12.43 22.58
N VAL A 544 5.87 -13.73 22.36
CA VAL A 544 7.13 -14.42 22.13
C VAL A 544 7.09 -15.07 20.75
N VAL A 545 8.12 -14.83 19.95
CA VAL A 545 8.36 -15.52 18.68
C VAL A 545 9.18 -16.78 18.95
N LEU A 546 8.77 -17.90 18.36
CA LEU A 546 9.44 -19.19 18.40
C LEU A 546 9.86 -19.60 16.98
N LYS A 547 11.11 -20.01 16.78
CA LYS A 547 11.63 -20.47 15.49
C LYS A 547 12.57 -21.66 15.54
#